data_AF-A0A3Q1CB86-F1
#
_entry.id   AF-A0A3Q1CB86-F1
#
_cell.length_a   1.000
_cell.length_b   1.000
_cell.length_c   1.000
_cell.angle_alpha   90.00
_cell.angle_beta   90.00
_cell.angle_gamma   90.00
#
_symmetry.space_group_name_H-M   'P 1'
#
loop_
_entity.id
_entity.type
_entity.pdbx_description
1 polymer ?
#
loop_
_entity_poly.entity_id
_entity_poly.type
_entity_poly.pdbx_seq_one_letter_code
_entity_poly.pdbx_strand_id
1 'polypeptide(L)'
;MSLVPLDCTPKCRSQQHADQVVAALTGGSEGQLRAFLTSHCHNAATLRDAFGRTALHLAASLGKKALLEWLLESKSADLTLKDKESGWTALHRSAFYGQIHCLISLVRHGALLSTQDKEGLSVLDLTMKDRPAHVAFKNTDPTEVYTWGNNTNFSLGHGNQESRQHPELVDVFARTGVYIKQVVLCKFHSVFLSQKGQVFTCGHGQGGRLGHGDEQTYMVPRMVEGLMSHHCSQVAAAKDHTVVLTEEGYVYTFGLNTFHQLGLAPPPASAHVPKQVFSKMLKGRTVIGVAAGRFHTVLWTREAVYTMGLNGGQLGYLLDPNGEKCVTAPRQVSALHHKDVTIAMAAASDGATVVVTEKGDVYLLADYQCKKMASRQLNIKKVLVSGGSLDHRVDPQILNDGGGEKVVILALDEAGRVFCWRSSGSSVRQCRWAYARQVFMSDIALSKNSMMFVTQDGEGFSGMWAGEYKKYGEKKGKMTVILPRRAGC
;
A
#
# COMPACT_ATOMS: atom_id res chain seq x y z
N MET A 1 21.24 2.37 -59.49
CA MET A 1 21.30 3.77 -59.06
C MET A 1 19.99 4.43 -59.42
N SER A 2 19.20 4.84 -58.42
CA SER A 2 18.20 5.90 -58.56
C SER A 2 18.52 6.88 -57.45
N LEU A 3 19.22 7.93 -57.84
CA LEU A 3 19.74 9.00 -57.02
C LEU A 3 18.56 9.76 -56.40
N VAL A 4 18.77 10.23 -55.17
CA VAL A 4 18.00 11.27 -54.46
C VAL A 4 17.20 12.13 -55.45
N PRO A 5 15.87 12.29 -55.31
CA PRO A 5 15.15 13.28 -56.11
C PRO A 5 15.84 14.63 -55.96
N LEU A 6 16.13 15.32 -57.08
CA LEU A 6 17.02 16.49 -57.17
C LEU A 6 16.70 17.65 -56.19
N ASP A 7 15.54 17.62 -55.52
CA ASP A 7 15.07 18.66 -54.60
C ASP A 7 15.09 18.27 -53.10
N CYS A 8 15.62 17.10 -52.73
CA CYS A 8 15.65 16.68 -51.33
C CYS A 8 16.80 17.35 -50.55
N THR A 9 16.48 18.30 -49.68
CA THR A 9 17.45 18.96 -48.78
C THR A 9 17.41 18.41 -47.36
N PRO A 10 18.37 18.75 -46.47
CA PRO A 10 18.28 18.45 -45.03
C PRO A 10 17.03 19.02 -44.34
N LYS A 11 16.31 19.94 -44.98
CA LYS A 11 15.03 20.50 -44.51
C LYS A 11 13.80 19.89 -45.21
N CYS A 12 13.96 18.73 -45.86
CA CYS A 12 12.87 18.07 -46.58
C CYS A 12 11.63 17.89 -45.69
N ARG A 13 10.45 18.23 -46.24
CA ARG A 13 9.11 18.05 -45.63
C ARG A 13 8.15 17.30 -46.57
N SER A 14 8.68 16.56 -47.55
CA SER A 14 7.87 15.84 -48.53
C SER A 14 7.06 14.74 -47.86
N GLN A 15 5.73 14.79 -48.01
CA GLN A 15 4.82 13.77 -47.51
C GLN A 15 5.09 12.42 -48.20
N GLN A 16 5.35 12.44 -49.51
CA GLN A 16 5.68 11.25 -50.28
C GLN A 16 6.97 10.58 -49.78
N HIS A 17 8.00 11.35 -49.44
CA HIS A 17 9.22 10.79 -48.85
C HIS A 17 8.96 10.18 -47.49
N ALA A 18 8.12 10.82 -46.66
CA ALA A 18 7.78 10.29 -45.35
C ALA A 18 7.03 8.95 -45.45
N ASP A 19 6.06 8.86 -46.37
CA ASP A 19 5.29 7.64 -46.60
C ASP A 19 6.17 6.50 -47.14
N GLN A 20 7.10 6.82 -48.05
CA GLN A 20 8.08 5.85 -48.57
C GLN A 20 9.07 5.38 -47.50
N VAL A 21 9.54 6.29 -46.63
CA VAL A 21 10.38 5.95 -45.48
C VAL A 21 9.64 4.98 -44.57
N VAL A 22 8.43 5.33 -44.12
CA VAL A 22 7.62 4.49 -43.23
C VAL A 22 7.32 3.13 -43.86
N ALA A 23 6.98 3.09 -45.16
CA ALA A 23 6.73 1.85 -45.89
C ALA A 23 7.98 0.96 -45.98
N ALA A 24 9.17 1.53 -46.25
CA ALA A 24 10.39 0.74 -46.29
C ALA A 24 10.67 0.05 -44.94
N LEU A 25 10.41 0.76 -43.83
CA LEU A 25 10.63 0.23 -42.49
C LEU A 25 9.78 -0.99 -42.14
N THR A 26 8.68 -1.31 -42.84
CA THR A 26 7.85 -2.49 -42.52
C THR A 26 8.45 -3.81 -43.01
N GLY A 27 9.25 -3.81 -44.08
CA GLY A 27 9.76 -5.05 -44.69
C GLY A 27 11.28 -5.18 -44.81
N GLY A 28 12.04 -4.08 -44.80
CA GLY A 28 13.49 -4.12 -45.05
C GLY A 28 14.35 -4.67 -43.91
N SER A 29 15.49 -5.29 -44.23
CA SER A 29 16.53 -5.64 -43.24
C SER A 29 17.23 -4.38 -42.71
N GLU A 30 17.73 -4.42 -41.45
CA GLU A 30 18.29 -3.22 -40.80
C GLU A 30 19.46 -2.59 -41.57
N GLY A 31 20.34 -3.41 -42.16
CA GLY A 31 21.47 -2.94 -42.96
C GLY A 31 21.03 -2.21 -44.24
N GLN A 32 20.05 -2.76 -44.94
CA GLN A 32 19.47 -2.14 -46.14
C GLN A 32 18.71 -0.85 -45.80
N LEU A 33 18.02 -0.83 -44.66
CA LEU A 33 17.27 0.35 -44.20
C LEU A 33 18.17 1.52 -43.88
N ARG A 34 19.32 1.32 -43.22
CA ARG A 34 20.28 2.41 -42.96
C ARG A 34 20.80 3.04 -44.26
N ALA A 35 21.14 2.19 -45.24
CA ALA A 35 21.58 2.66 -46.55
C ALA A 35 20.46 3.43 -47.26
N PHE A 36 19.25 2.88 -47.30
CA PHE A 36 18.07 3.51 -47.90
C PHE A 36 17.73 4.86 -47.26
N LEU A 37 17.67 4.95 -45.93
CA LEU A 37 17.35 6.21 -45.25
C LEU A 37 18.41 7.28 -45.49
N THR A 38 19.66 6.90 -45.72
CA THR A 38 20.74 7.84 -46.00
C THR A 38 20.73 8.30 -47.46
N SER A 39 20.39 7.42 -48.40
CA SER A 39 20.42 7.71 -49.84
C SER A 39 19.10 8.23 -50.40
N HIS A 40 17.97 8.00 -49.74
CA HIS A 40 16.64 8.37 -50.24
C HIS A 40 16.19 9.76 -49.77
N CYS A 41 16.48 10.12 -48.51
CA CYS A 41 16.08 11.41 -47.96
C CYS A 41 17.06 11.94 -46.90
N HIS A 42 17.60 13.15 -47.12
CA HIS A 42 18.49 13.83 -46.17
C HIS A 42 17.87 14.09 -44.79
N ASN A 43 16.53 14.14 -44.69
CA ASN A 43 15.79 14.36 -43.44
C ASN A 43 14.94 13.15 -42.99
N ALA A 44 15.33 11.92 -43.37
CA ALA A 44 14.52 10.73 -43.12
C ALA A 44 14.20 10.45 -41.63
N ALA A 45 15.04 10.96 -40.71
CA ALA A 45 14.87 10.72 -39.27
C ALA A 45 13.75 11.57 -38.62
N THR A 46 13.49 12.77 -39.13
CA THR A 46 12.50 13.70 -38.54
C THR A 46 11.23 13.86 -39.38
N LEU A 47 11.23 13.32 -40.61
CA LEU A 47 10.04 13.27 -41.46
C LEU A 47 8.88 12.55 -40.76
N ARG A 48 7.67 13.02 -41.07
CA ARG A 48 6.43 12.55 -40.46
C ARG A 48 5.45 12.16 -41.54
N ASP A 49 4.88 10.97 -41.40
CA ASP A 49 3.78 10.55 -42.28
C ASP A 49 2.47 11.28 -41.95
N ALA A 50 1.38 10.95 -42.65
CA ALA A 50 0.08 11.58 -42.45
C ALA A 50 -0.41 11.48 -41.00
N PHE A 51 -0.03 10.40 -40.30
CA PHE A 51 -0.36 10.10 -38.91
C PHE A 51 0.65 10.68 -37.90
N GLY A 52 1.64 11.45 -38.36
CA GLY A 52 2.65 12.06 -37.49
C GLY A 52 3.76 11.10 -37.02
N ARG A 53 3.85 9.90 -37.60
CA ARG A 53 4.84 8.88 -37.22
C ARG A 53 6.16 9.13 -37.93
N THR A 54 7.25 8.86 -37.22
CA THR A 54 8.63 8.97 -37.72
C THR A 54 9.25 7.59 -37.90
N ALA A 55 10.40 7.51 -38.57
CA ALA A 55 11.18 6.27 -38.66
C ALA A 55 11.46 5.64 -37.28
N LEU A 56 11.66 6.46 -36.24
CA LEU A 56 11.87 6.00 -34.87
C LEU A 56 10.64 5.26 -34.29
N HIS A 57 9.43 5.75 -34.58
CA HIS A 57 8.19 5.08 -34.14
C HIS A 57 8.04 3.69 -34.76
N LEU A 58 8.36 3.56 -36.04
CA LEU A 58 8.24 2.29 -36.76
C LEU A 58 9.35 1.32 -36.35
N ALA A 59 10.59 1.80 -36.21
CA ALA A 59 11.69 0.98 -35.70
C ALA A 59 11.36 0.41 -34.31
N ALA A 60 10.77 1.22 -33.42
CA ALA A 60 10.33 0.80 -32.10
C ALA A 60 9.16 -0.19 -32.14
N SER A 61 8.20 -0.03 -33.05
CA SER A 61 7.05 -0.95 -33.20
C SER A 61 7.46 -2.34 -33.70
N LEU A 62 8.47 -2.38 -34.56
CA LEU A 62 8.88 -3.59 -35.29
C LEU A 62 10.09 -4.28 -34.65
N GLY A 63 10.58 -3.82 -33.50
CA GLY A 63 11.71 -4.44 -32.82
C GLY A 63 13.07 -4.23 -33.50
N LYS A 64 13.20 -3.23 -34.38
CA LYS A 64 14.44 -2.95 -35.13
C LYS A 64 15.44 -2.17 -34.28
N LYS A 65 15.99 -2.83 -33.27
CA LYS A 65 16.86 -2.24 -32.24
C LYS A 65 18.06 -1.53 -32.85
N ALA A 66 18.80 -2.15 -33.76
CA ALA A 66 20.03 -1.55 -34.28
C ALA A 66 19.70 -0.34 -35.16
N LEU A 67 18.61 -0.39 -35.92
CA LEU A 67 18.14 0.78 -36.66
C LEU A 67 17.71 1.92 -35.73
N LEU A 68 17.00 1.59 -34.65
CA LEU A 68 16.57 2.55 -33.63
C LEU A 68 17.77 3.26 -32.97
N GLU A 69 18.78 2.50 -32.53
CA GLU A 69 20.00 3.05 -31.92
C GLU A 69 20.74 3.97 -32.90
N TRP A 70 20.86 3.55 -34.16
CA TRP A 70 21.46 4.39 -35.20
C TRP A 70 20.67 5.69 -35.44
N LEU A 71 19.33 5.66 -35.41
CA LEU A 71 18.50 6.86 -35.57
C LEU A 71 18.70 7.85 -34.40
N LEU A 72 18.86 7.35 -33.17
CA LEU A 72 19.09 8.18 -31.99
C LEU A 72 20.50 8.78 -31.99
N GLU A 73 21.52 7.94 -32.20
CA GLU A 73 22.93 8.32 -32.08
C GLU A 73 23.46 9.09 -33.29
N SER A 74 23.14 8.63 -34.51
CA SER A 74 23.72 9.16 -35.74
C SER A 74 22.84 10.20 -36.44
N LYS A 75 21.54 10.25 -36.13
CA LYS A 75 20.58 11.15 -36.78
C LYS A 75 19.82 12.06 -35.81
N SER A 76 20.14 12.00 -34.52
CA SER A 76 19.54 12.83 -33.46
C SER A 76 18.00 12.80 -33.49
N ALA A 77 17.42 11.62 -33.73
CA ALA A 77 15.97 11.46 -33.78
C ALA A 77 15.33 11.85 -32.43
N ASP A 78 14.26 12.65 -32.48
CA ASP A 78 13.56 13.11 -31.29
C ASP A 78 12.65 12.00 -30.73
N LEU A 79 13.04 11.48 -29.57
CA LEU A 79 12.34 10.42 -28.85
C LEU A 79 11.07 10.89 -28.10
N THR A 80 10.85 12.21 -28.00
CA THR A 80 9.70 12.81 -27.30
C THR A 80 8.51 13.06 -28.23
N LEU A 81 8.71 12.91 -29.54
CA LEU A 81 7.65 13.13 -30.53
C LEU A 81 6.51 12.15 -30.34
N LYS A 82 5.30 12.69 -30.43
CA LYS A 82 4.04 11.95 -30.35
C LYS A 82 3.39 11.88 -31.73
N ASP A 83 2.82 10.73 -32.06
CA ASP A 83 1.96 10.62 -33.24
C ASP A 83 0.65 11.39 -33.07
N LYS A 84 -0.06 11.59 -34.19
CA LYS A 84 -1.31 12.33 -34.23
C LYS A 84 -2.52 11.53 -33.82
N GLU A 85 -2.47 10.21 -33.78
CA GLU A 85 -3.66 9.38 -33.54
C GLU A 85 -3.84 9.20 -32.03
N SER A 86 -2.95 8.44 -31.39
CA SER A 86 -2.99 8.12 -29.96
C SER A 86 -2.16 9.10 -29.11
N GLY A 87 -1.25 9.86 -29.73
CA GLY A 87 -0.28 10.64 -28.98
C GLY A 87 0.87 9.79 -28.42
N TRP A 88 1.13 8.63 -29.02
CA TRP A 88 2.19 7.74 -28.59
C TRP A 88 3.54 8.19 -29.11
N THR A 89 4.55 8.09 -28.23
CA THR A 89 5.96 8.17 -28.61
C THR A 89 6.46 6.81 -29.10
N ALA A 90 7.69 6.77 -29.61
CA ALA A 90 8.38 5.51 -29.92
C ALA A 90 8.42 4.56 -28.72
N LEU A 91 8.53 5.10 -27.49
CA LEU A 91 8.56 4.33 -26.25
C LEU A 91 7.19 3.67 -25.93
N HIS A 92 6.08 4.35 -26.20
CA HIS A 92 4.74 3.76 -26.05
C HIS A 92 4.55 2.60 -27.01
N ARG A 93 5.00 2.75 -28.26
CA ARG A 93 4.90 1.70 -29.28
C ARG A 93 5.73 0.48 -28.95
N SER A 94 6.98 0.65 -28.50
CA SER A 94 7.79 -0.50 -28.11
C SER A 94 7.19 -1.24 -26.91
N ALA A 95 6.56 -0.53 -25.98
CA ALA A 95 5.82 -1.14 -24.88
C ALA A 95 4.59 -1.92 -25.35
N PHE A 96 3.74 -1.30 -26.17
CA PHE A 96 2.51 -1.90 -26.67
C PHE A 96 2.76 -3.15 -27.54
N TYR A 97 3.77 -3.12 -28.41
CA TYR A 97 4.10 -4.24 -29.29
C TYR A 97 5.05 -5.27 -28.64
N GLY A 98 5.34 -5.17 -27.34
CA GLY A 98 6.19 -6.14 -26.62
C GLY A 98 7.67 -6.11 -27.03
N GLN A 99 8.15 -5.03 -27.63
CA GLN A 99 9.52 -4.89 -28.13
C GLN A 99 10.48 -4.43 -27.02
N ILE A 100 10.71 -5.32 -26.04
CA ILE A 100 11.47 -5.03 -24.80
C ILE A 100 12.87 -4.45 -25.08
N HIS A 101 13.58 -4.98 -26.08
CA HIS A 101 14.92 -4.50 -26.42
C HIS A 101 14.92 -3.05 -26.92
N CYS A 102 13.94 -2.66 -27.74
CA CYS A 102 13.76 -1.28 -28.18
C CYS A 102 13.32 -0.37 -27.02
N LEU A 103 12.43 -0.85 -26.15
CA LEU A 103 12.00 -0.14 -24.95
C LEU A 103 13.18 0.19 -24.03
N ILE A 104 14.00 -0.81 -23.68
CA ILE A 104 15.19 -0.63 -22.84
C ILE A 104 16.16 0.36 -23.48
N SER A 105 16.38 0.26 -24.80
CA SER A 105 17.29 1.18 -25.51
C SER A 105 16.77 2.62 -25.47
N LEU A 106 15.48 2.85 -25.68
CA LEU A 106 14.87 4.18 -25.58
C LEU A 106 14.99 4.78 -24.17
N VAL A 107 14.75 3.97 -23.12
CA VAL A 107 14.90 4.42 -21.72
C VAL A 107 16.35 4.79 -21.41
N ARG A 108 17.33 4.00 -21.89
CA ARG A 108 18.76 4.31 -21.74
C ARG A 108 19.15 5.63 -22.41
N HIS A 109 18.46 6.01 -23.48
CA HIS A 109 18.64 7.28 -24.17
C HIS A 109 17.80 8.43 -23.58
N GLY A 110 17.18 8.25 -22.41
CA GLY A 110 16.50 9.31 -21.67
C GLY A 110 14.99 9.40 -21.93
N ALA A 111 14.37 8.43 -22.61
CA ALA A 111 12.92 8.39 -22.74
C ALA A 111 12.25 8.10 -21.39
N LEU A 112 11.25 8.91 -21.02
CA LEU A 112 10.58 8.82 -19.72
C LEU A 112 9.35 7.90 -19.78
N LEU A 113 9.33 6.86 -18.95
CA LEU A 113 8.18 5.96 -18.77
C LEU A 113 6.92 6.69 -18.25
N SER A 114 7.08 7.87 -17.64
CA SER A 114 6.00 8.72 -17.14
C SER A 114 5.34 9.58 -18.23
N THR A 115 5.83 9.55 -19.47
CA THR A 115 5.23 10.30 -20.58
C THR A 115 3.81 9.81 -20.81
N GLN A 116 2.84 10.72 -20.83
CA GLN A 116 1.41 10.39 -21.03
C GLN A 116 0.99 10.52 -22.50
N ASP A 117 0.10 9.65 -22.96
CA ASP A 117 -0.57 9.75 -24.26
C ASP A 117 -1.78 10.72 -24.22
N LYS A 118 -2.61 10.72 -25.28
CA LYS A 118 -3.81 11.57 -25.32
C LYS A 118 -4.92 11.15 -24.36
N GLU A 119 -4.94 9.88 -23.96
CA GLU A 119 -5.88 9.35 -22.96
C GLU A 119 -5.37 9.59 -21.53
N GLY A 120 -4.19 10.20 -21.38
CA GLY A 120 -3.54 10.42 -20.09
C GLY A 120 -2.82 9.19 -19.55
N LEU A 121 -2.65 8.14 -20.36
CA LEU A 121 -1.99 6.89 -19.99
C LEU A 121 -0.48 7.00 -20.21
N SER A 122 0.29 6.63 -19.20
CA SER A 122 1.74 6.47 -19.30
C SER A 122 2.12 5.24 -20.13
N VAL A 123 3.39 5.15 -20.53
CA VAL A 123 3.94 3.96 -21.21
C VAL A 123 3.67 2.68 -20.41
N LEU A 124 3.81 2.73 -19.09
CA LEU A 124 3.56 1.59 -18.20
C LEU A 124 2.07 1.25 -18.06
N ASP A 125 1.16 2.19 -18.35
CA ASP A 125 -0.28 1.89 -18.33
C ASP A 125 -0.66 1.04 -19.55
N LEU A 126 -0.01 1.26 -20.69
CA LEU A 126 -0.26 0.49 -21.91
C LEU A 126 0.13 -0.98 -21.78
N THR A 127 1.20 -1.29 -21.04
CA THR A 127 1.63 -2.69 -20.82
C THR A 127 0.61 -3.51 -20.03
N MET A 128 -0.38 -2.87 -19.43
CA MET A 128 -1.43 -3.52 -18.65
C MET A 128 -2.74 -3.67 -19.44
N LYS A 129 -2.88 -3.09 -20.64
CA LYS A 129 -4.13 -3.14 -21.43
C LYS A 129 -4.49 -4.55 -21.91
N ASP A 130 -3.52 -5.44 -22.09
CA ASP A 130 -3.75 -6.83 -22.51
C ASP A 130 -4.08 -7.78 -21.34
N ARG A 131 -4.23 -7.27 -20.12
CA ARG A 131 -4.66 -8.08 -18.98
C ARG A 131 -6.10 -8.55 -19.23
N PRO A 132 -6.43 -9.84 -18.97
CA PRO A 132 -7.82 -10.29 -19.05
C PRO A 132 -8.71 -9.38 -18.19
N ALA A 133 -9.78 -8.86 -18.80
CA ALA A 133 -10.63 -7.83 -18.19
C ALA A 133 -11.33 -8.27 -16.88
N HIS A 134 -11.26 -9.57 -16.53
CA HIS A 134 -11.91 -10.10 -15.34
C HIS A 134 -11.18 -11.33 -14.79
N VAL A 135 -10.17 -11.11 -13.95
CA VAL A 135 -9.61 -12.16 -13.09
C VAL A 135 -10.31 -12.07 -11.74
N ALA A 136 -11.25 -12.97 -11.48
CA ALA A 136 -11.90 -13.07 -10.18
C ALA A 136 -11.11 -14.02 -9.29
N PHE A 137 -10.52 -13.48 -8.22
CA PHE A 137 -9.87 -14.29 -7.19
C PHE A 137 -10.87 -14.66 -6.10
N LYS A 138 -10.86 -15.92 -5.69
CA LYS A 138 -11.56 -16.41 -4.50
C LYS A 138 -10.62 -16.34 -3.30
N ASN A 139 -11.18 -16.17 -2.11
CA ASN A 139 -10.42 -16.17 -0.85
C ASN A 139 -9.75 -17.53 -0.53
N THR A 140 -10.03 -18.56 -1.33
CA THR A 140 -9.46 -19.91 -1.26
C THR A 140 -8.40 -20.17 -2.34
N ASP A 141 -8.18 -19.21 -3.25
CA ASP A 141 -7.19 -19.39 -4.31
C ASP A 141 -5.78 -19.36 -3.71
N PRO A 142 -4.81 -20.10 -4.28
CA PRO A 142 -3.42 -20.06 -3.84
C PRO A 142 -2.88 -18.62 -3.80
N THR A 143 -2.21 -18.28 -2.71
CA THR A 143 -1.57 -16.98 -2.54
C THR A 143 -0.07 -17.11 -2.34
N GLU A 144 0.65 -16.12 -2.85
CA GLU A 144 2.09 -15.95 -2.64
C GLU A 144 2.33 -14.72 -1.75
N VAL A 145 3.37 -14.79 -0.93
CA VAL A 145 3.75 -13.71 -0.01
C VAL A 145 5.00 -13.06 -0.51
N TYR A 146 4.94 -11.75 -0.78
CA TYR A 146 6.11 -10.95 -1.11
C TYR A 146 6.41 -9.98 0.03
N THR A 147 7.67 -9.87 0.43
CA THR A 147 8.13 -8.92 1.44
C THR A 147 9.36 -8.18 0.94
N TRP A 148 9.43 -6.89 1.27
CA TRP A 148 10.56 -6.03 0.91
C TRP A 148 10.68 -4.84 1.85
N GLY A 149 11.76 -4.09 1.69
CA GLY A 149 12.12 -2.93 2.50
C GLY A 149 13.30 -3.20 3.44
N ASN A 150 13.35 -2.43 4.52
CA ASN A 150 14.39 -2.54 5.52
C ASN A 150 14.21 -3.82 6.37
N ASN A 151 15.29 -4.58 6.54
CA ASN A 151 15.31 -5.84 7.29
C ASN A 151 16.27 -5.85 8.49
N THR A 152 16.63 -4.68 9.04
CA THR A 152 17.52 -4.60 10.21
C THR A 152 16.96 -5.30 11.45
N ASN A 153 15.64 -5.55 11.47
CA ASN A 153 14.92 -6.21 12.56
C ASN A 153 14.42 -7.62 12.19
N PHE A 154 14.92 -8.20 11.09
CA PHE A 154 14.63 -9.58 10.66
C PHE A 154 13.15 -9.89 10.37
N SER A 155 12.36 -8.86 10.05
CA SER A 155 10.92 -8.97 9.86
C SER A 155 10.51 -9.42 8.46
N LEU A 156 11.43 -9.52 7.49
CA LEU A 156 11.04 -9.88 6.11
C LEU A 156 10.79 -11.39 5.90
N GLY A 157 11.41 -12.27 6.68
CA GLY A 157 11.17 -13.72 6.59
C GLY A 157 12.01 -14.48 5.57
N HIS A 158 13.07 -13.85 5.01
CA HIS A 158 13.94 -14.43 3.97
C HIS A 158 15.13 -15.24 4.50
N GLY A 159 15.17 -15.53 5.81
CA GLY A 159 16.26 -16.31 6.42
C GLY A 159 17.58 -15.56 6.60
N ASN A 160 17.62 -14.26 6.31
CA ASN A 160 18.81 -13.42 6.46
C ASN A 160 18.45 -12.00 6.93
N GLN A 161 19.48 -11.17 7.10
CA GLN A 161 19.39 -9.79 7.59
C GLN A 161 19.31 -8.76 6.45
N GLU A 162 19.31 -9.21 5.20
CA GLU A 162 19.47 -8.34 4.04
C GLU A 162 18.17 -7.61 3.73
N SER A 163 18.29 -6.30 3.48
CA SER A 163 17.16 -5.48 3.05
C SER A 163 16.88 -5.71 1.57
N ARG A 164 15.60 -5.75 1.18
CA ARG A 164 15.20 -5.97 -0.22
C ARG A 164 14.67 -4.69 -0.80
N GLN A 165 15.21 -4.27 -1.94
CA GLN A 165 14.76 -3.03 -2.61
C GLN A 165 13.49 -3.24 -3.44
N HIS A 166 13.21 -4.49 -3.82
CA HIS A 166 12.06 -4.87 -4.64
C HIS A 166 11.30 -6.01 -3.95
N PRO A 167 10.00 -6.20 -4.23
CA PRO A 167 9.22 -7.34 -3.72
C PRO A 167 9.90 -8.67 -4.00
N GLU A 168 10.13 -9.48 -2.96
CA GLU A 168 10.75 -10.80 -3.07
C GLU A 168 9.86 -11.86 -2.42
N LEU A 169 9.77 -13.02 -3.07
CA LEU A 169 8.92 -14.13 -2.63
C LEU A 169 9.45 -14.74 -1.32
N VAL A 170 8.60 -14.81 -0.30
CA VAL A 170 8.85 -15.56 0.93
C VAL A 170 8.57 -17.04 0.64
N ASP A 171 9.60 -17.71 0.12
CA ASP A 171 9.51 -19.02 -0.51
C ASP A 171 9.06 -20.17 0.41
N VAL A 172 9.20 -20.03 1.73
CA VAL A 172 8.82 -21.08 2.69
C VAL A 172 7.34 -21.46 2.58
N PHE A 173 6.46 -20.51 2.31
CA PHE A 173 5.03 -20.75 2.17
C PHE A 173 4.71 -21.51 0.88
N ALA A 174 5.32 -21.11 -0.23
CA ALA A 174 5.18 -21.81 -1.51
C ALA A 174 5.70 -23.25 -1.43
N ARG A 175 6.88 -23.46 -0.84
CA ARG A 175 7.48 -24.80 -0.66
C ARG A 175 6.65 -25.73 0.22
N THR A 176 5.94 -25.19 1.19
CA THR A 176 5.15 -25.97 2.16
C THR A 176 3.67 -26.08 1.79
N GLY A 177 3.24 -25.47 0.68
CA GLY A 177 1.84 -25.47 0.25
C GLY A 177 0.92 -24.71 1.23
N VAL A 178 1.46 -23.68 1.89
CA VAL A 178 0.73 -22.84 2.84
C VAL A 178 0.32 -21.53 2.15
N TYR A 179 -0.98 -21.27 2.08
CA TYR A 179 -1.51 -20.03 1.49
C TYR A 179 -1.89 -19.04 2.59
N ILE A 180 -1.44 -17.81 2.46
CA ILE A 180 -1.61 -16.75 3.45
C ILE A 180 -2.76 -15.81 3.07
N LYS A 181 -3.68 -15.56 4.02
CA LYS A 181 -4.83 -14.65 3.87
C LYS A 181 -4.61 -13.27 4.50
N GLN A 182 -3.72 -13.17 5.49
CA GLN A 182 -3.43 -11.90 6.17
C GLN A 182 -1.95 -11.83 6.57
N VAL A 183 -1.34 -10.66 6.38
CA VAL A 183 0.03 -10.35 6.81
C VAL A 183 0.00 -9.07 7.65
N VAL A 184 0.66 -9.10 8.81
CA VAL A 184 0.86 -7.94 9.67
C VAL A 184 2.35 -7.74 9.87
N LEU A 185 2.89 -6.65 9.33
CA LEU A 185 4.29 -6.26 9.49
C LEU A 185 4.39 -5.18 10.58
N CYS A 186 5.25 -5.41 11.56
CA CYS A 186 5.53 -4.49 12.66
C CYS A 186 7.00 -4.08 12.68
N LYS A 187 7.39 -3.20 13.62
CA LYS A 187 8.77 -2.74 13.75
C LYS A 187 9.77 -3.89 13.93
N PHE A 188 9.42 -4.89 14.73
CA PHE A 188 10.34 -5.94 15.17
C PHE A 188 9.99 -7.35 14.73
N HIS A 189 8.76 -7.57 14.25
CA HIS A 189 8.32 -8.90 13.86
C HIS A 189 7.18 -8.82 12.84
N SER A 190 6.89 -9.96 12.25
CA SER A 190 5.85 -10.15 11.27
C SER A 190 4.99 -11.34 11.65
N VAL A 191 3.69 -11.23 11.37
CA VAL A 191 2.70 -12.26 11.64
C VAL A 191 1.98 -12.59 10.34
N PHE A 192 1.89 -13.89 10.03
CA PHE A 192 1.25 -14.40 8.82
C PHE A 192 0.14 -15.36 9.24
N LEU A 193 -1.05 -15.16 8.71
CA LEU A 193 -2.22 -16.00 8.97
C LEU A 193 -2.60 -16.75 7.70
N SER A 194 -2.59 -18.07 7.76
CA SER A 194 -2.94 -18.93 6.63
C SER A 194 -4.45 -18.98 6.39
N GLN A 195 -4.84 -19.36 5.18
CA GLN A 195 -6.24 -19.66 4.84
C GLN A 195 -6.83 -20.78 5.70
N LYS A 196 -6.01 -21.70 6.19
CA LYS A 196 -6.38 -22.78 7.12
C LYS A 196 -6.42 -22.33 8.59
N GLY A 197 -6.21 -21.05 8.88
CA GLY A 197 -6.25 -20.51 10.24
C GLY A 197 -5.00 -20.79 11.06
N GLN A 198 -3.87 -21.13 10.43
CA GLN A 198 -2.58 -21.33 11.12
C GLN A 198 -1.81 -20.01 11.20
N VAL A 199 -1.18 -19.74 12.34
CA VAL A 199 -0.41 -18.52 12.58
C VAL A 199 1.09 -18.81 12.52
N PHE A 200 1.82 -17.98 11.77
CA PHE A 200 3.27 -18.02 11.66
C PHE A 200 3.88 -16.68 12.04
N THR A 201 5.06 -16.70 12.65
CA THR A 201 5.77 -15.50 13.09
C THR A 201 7.26 -15.56 12.77
N CYS A 202 7.86 -14.40 12.49
CA CYS A 202 9.31 -14.21 12.37
C CYS A 202 9.72 -12.80 12.80
N GLY A 203 11.01 -12.59 13.03
CA GLY A 203 11.60 -11.35 13.53
C GLY A 203 12.28 -11.54 14.88
N HIS A 204 12.40 -10.44 15.62
CA HIS A 204 12.96 -10.45 16.97
C HIS A 204 11.98 -11.01 18.01
N GLY A 205 12.44 -11.96 18.82
CA GLY A 205 11.65 -12.63 19.85
C GLY A 205 11.56 -11.94 21.20
N GLN A 206 12.31 -10.86 21.46
CA GLN A 206 12.43 -10.25 22.78
C GLN A 206 11.07 -10.02 23.45
N GLY A 207 10.93 -10.45 24.71
CA GLY A 207 9.68 -10.39 25.48
C GLY A 207 8.60 -11.39 25.03
N GLY A 208 8.92 -12.34 24.17
CA GLY A 208 8.02 -13.43 23.75
C GLY A 208 7.04 -13.07 22.63
N ARG A 209 7.26 -11.98 21.88
CA ARG A 209 6.30 -11.45 20.88
C ARG A 209 6.00 -12.39 19.70
N LEU A 210 6.80 -13.44 19.55
CA LEU A 210 6.63 -14.48 18.52
C LEU A 210 5.84 -15.70 19.01
N GLY A 211 5.67 -15.89 20.33
CA GLY A 211 4.81 -16.95 20.85
C GLY A 211 5.40 -18.38 20.81
N HIS A 212 6.71 -18.53 20.58
CA HIS A 212 7.38 -19.84 20.48
C HIS A 212 7.87 -20.43 21.81
N GLY A 213 7.58 -19.77 22.95
CA GLY A 213 8.04 -20.18 24.28
C GLY A 213 9.41 -19.64 24.68
N ASP A 214 10.05 -18.88 23.79
CA ASP A 214 11.37 -18.28 23.98
C ASP A 214 11.39 -16.81 23.53
N GLU A 215 12.58 -16.19 23.59
CA GLU A 215 12.84 -14.84 23.10
C GLU A 215 13.77 -14.80 21.88
N GLN A 216 13.96 -15.95 21.20
CA GLN A 216 14.89 -16.08 20.09
C GLN A 216 14.44 -15.29 18.87
N THR A 217 15.41 -14.85 18.07
CA THR A 217 15.15 -14.24 16.78
C THR A 217 14.99 -15.33 15.72
N TYR A 218 13.88 -15.32 15.01
CA TYR A 218 13.59 -16.26 13.92
C TYR A 218 13.56 -15.49 12.60
N MET A 219 14.47 -15.81 11.67
CA MET A 219 14.58 -15.08 10.39
C MET A 219 13.69 -15.66 9.28
N VAL A 220 13.03 -16.78 9.54
CA VAL A 220 12.08 -17.47 8.65
C VAL A 220 10.76 -17.64 9.40
N PRO A 221 9.59 -17.45 8.77
CA PRO A 221 8.30 -17.72 9.38
C PRO A 221 8.22 -19.13 9.99
N ARG A 222 7.95 -19.19 11.29
CA ARG A 222 7.73 -20.43 12.03
C ARG A 222 6.29 -20.49 12.54
N MET A 223 5.67 -21.66 12.49
CA MET A 223 4.32 -21.86 13.02
C MET A 223 4.30 -21.69 14.55
N VAL A 224 3.28 -21.02 15.06
CA VAL A 224 3.07 -20.86 16.51
C VAL A 224 2.33 -22.09 17.04
N GLU A 225 3.08 -23.06 17.56
CA GLU A 225 2.56 -24.37 17.98
C GLU A 225 1.42 -24.27 19.01
N GLY A 226 1.48 -23.29 19.91
CA GLY A 226 0.43 -23.04 20.91
C GLY A 226 -0.95 -22.66 20.35
N LEU A 227 -1.05 -22.41 19.03
CA LEU A 227 -2.30 -22.11 18.32
C LEU A 227 -2.71 -23.20 17.32
N MET A 228 -1.97 -24.30 17.23
CA MET A 228 -2.18 -25.32 16.19
C MET A 228 -3.56 -26.00 16.27
N SER A 229 -4.16 -26.08 17.46
CA SER A 229 -5.50 -26.64 17.68
C SER A 229 -6.64 -25.64 17.47
N HIS A 230 -6.35 -24.41 17.03
CA HIS A 230 -7.32 -23.33 16.90
C HIS A 230 -7.41 -22.82 15.46
N HIS A 231 -8.63 -22.60 14.98
CA HIS A 231 -8.85 -22.00 13.66
C HIS A 231 -8.84 -20.48 13.80
N CYS A 232 -7.72 -19.85 13.42
CA CYS A 232 -7.55 -18.41 13.57
C CYS A 232 -8.22 -17.62 12.43
N SER A 233 -8.98 -16.59 12.79
CA SER A 233 -9.75 -15.75 11.87
C SER A 233 -9.06 -14.42 11.56
N GLN A 234 -8.38 -13.83 12.55
CA GLN A 234 -7.70 -12.54 12.42
C GLN A 234 -6.44 -12.48 13.29
N VAL A 235 -5.42 -11.77 12.81
CA VAL A 235 -4.24 -11.38 13.60
C VAL A 235 -4.10 -9.87 13.68
N ALA A 236 -3.60 -9.38 14.81
CA ALA A 236 -3.14 -8.01 15.00
C ALA A 236 -1.84 -8.02 15.79
N ALA A 237 -0.95 -7.09 15.52
CA ALA A 237 0.31 -6.99 16.23
C ALA A 237 0.74 -5.53 16.31
N ALA A 238 1.53 -5.23 17.32
CA ALA A 238 2.16 -3.94 17.47
C ALA A 238 3.65 -4.12 17.81
N LYS A 239 4.29 -3.09 18.37
CA LYS A 239 5.72 -3.11 18.65
C LYS A 239 6.14 -4.36 19.44
N ASP A 240 5.48 -4.64 20.55
CA ASP A 240 5.96 -5.57 21.59
C ASP A 240 5.03 -6.76 21.88
N HIS A 241 3.88 -6.87 21.23
CA HIS A 241 2.93 -7.96 21.45
C HIS A 241 2.12 -8.31 20.20
N THR A 242 1.51 -9.50 20.24
CA THR A 242 0.68 -10.09 19.21
C THR A 242 -0.66 -10.51 19.80
N VAL A 243 -1.73 -10.32 19.02
CA VAL A 243 -3.12 -10.63 19.35
C VAL A 243 -3.69 -11.48 18.23
N VAL A 244 -4.32 -12.59 18.59
CA VAL A 244 -4.91 -13.55 17.65
C VAL A 244 -6.36 -13.78 18.03
N LEU A 245 -7.24 -13.73 17.04
CA LEU A 245 -8.66 -14.05 17.17
C LEU A 245 -8.94 -15.39 16.48
N THR A 246 -9.71 -16.25 17.14
CA THR A 246 -10.21 -17.50 16.54
C THR A 246 -11.58 -17.32 15.89
N GLU A 247 -12.01 -18.26 15.07
CA GLU A 247 -13.35 -18.27 14.46
C GLU A 247 -14.47 -18.37 15.50
N GLU A 248 -14.21 -19.01 16.64
CA GLU A 248 -15.14 -19.11 17.77
C GLU A 248 -15.21 -17.82 18.62
N GLY A 249 -14.40 -16.81 18.29
CA GLY A 249 -14.35 -15.53 19.00
C GLY A 249 -13.47 -15.53 20.24
N TYR A 250 -12.56 -16.51 20.39
CA TYR A 250 -11.56 -16.51 21.45
C TYR A 250 -10.36 -15.65 21.08
N VAL A 251 -9.85 -14.92 22.06
CA VAL A 251 -8.70 -14.03 21.87
C VAL A 251 -7.50 -14.59 22.61
N TYR A 252 -6.38 -14.73 21.91
CA TYR A 252 -5.09 -15.11 22.45
C TYR A 252 -4.09 -13.97 22.31
N THR A 253 -3.28 -13.76 23.35
CA THR A 253 -2.27 -12.72 23.39
C THR A 253 -0.93 -13.28 23.85
N PHE A 254 0.16 -12.73 23.31
CA PHE A 254 1.53 -13.06 23.70
C PHE A 254 2.49 -11.91 23.39
N GLY A 255 3.63 -11.88 24.07
CA GLY A 255 4.60 -10.79 24.04
C GLY A 255 4.76 -10.10 25.39
N LEU A 256 5.26 -8.86 25.33
CA LEU A 256 5.53 -8.04 26.50
C LEU A 256 4.24 -7.45 27.07
N ASN A 257 4.15 -7.37 28.40
CA ASN A 257 2.95 -6.91 29.10
C ASN A 257 3.23 -5.78 30.11
N THR A 258 4.28 -4.98 29.90
CA THR A 258 4.68 -3.87 30.80
C THR A 258 3.56 -2.88 31.07
N PHE A 259 2.64 -2.73 30.13
CA PHE A 259 1.49 -1.82 30.23
C PHE A 259 0.16 -2.55 30.32
N HIS A 260 0.17 -3.86 30.60
CA HIS A 260 -1.00 -4.71 30.64
C HIS A 260 -1.76 -4.84 29.31
N GLN A 261 -1.09 -4.61 28.19
CA GLN A 261 -1.67 -4.69 26.85
C GLN A 261 -2.15 -6.10 26.46
N LEU A 262 -1.71 -7.16 27.14
CA LEU A 262 -2.17 -8.52 26.90
C LEU A 262 -3.54 -8.83 27.49
N GLY A 263 -4.00 -8.05 28.48
CA GLY A 263 -5.33 -8.25 29.11
C GLY A 263 -5.50 -9.54 29.93
N LEU A 264 -4.40 -10.15 30.38
CA LEU A 264 -4.39 -11.42 31.11
C LEU A 264 -4.61 -11.22 32.62
N ALA A 265 -5.30 -12.17 33.26
CA ALA A 265 -5.56 -12.16 34.70
C ALA A 265 -5.14 -13.50 35.35
N PRO A 266 -4.29 -13.49 36.40
CA PRO A 266 -3.52 -12.34 36.89
C PRO A 266 -2.52 -11.81 35.84
N PRO A 267 -2.14 -10.52 35.87
CA PRO A 267 -1.30 -9.93 34.84
C PRO A 267 0.17 -10.39 34.97
N PRO A 268 0.73 -11.13 33.99
CA PRO A 268 2.15 -11.46 33.98
C PRO A 268 2.99 -10.29 33.45
N ALA A 269 4.32 -10.32 33.62
CA ALA A 269 5.22 -9.34 32.99
C ALA A 269 5.36 -9.55 31.45
N SER A 270 5.31 -10.80 31.01
CA SER A 270 5.31 -11.21 29.60
C SER A 270 4.61 -12.56 29.45
N ALA A 271 4.25 -12.93 28.22
CA ALA A 271 3.75 -14.25 27.87
C ALA A 271 4.48 -14.75 26.62
N HIS A 272 5.30 -15.79 26.76
CA HIS A 272 6.14 -16.29 25.67
C HIS A 272 5.42 -17.33 24.80
N VAL A 273 4.26 -17.79 25.24
CA VAL A 273 3.32 -18.62 24.48
C VAL A 273 1.95 -17.93 24.45
N PRO A 274 1.14 -18.18 23.42
CA PRO A 274 -0.24 -17.68 23.34
C PRO A 274 -1.05 -18.03 24.58
N LYS A 275 -1.64 -17.02 25.23
CA LYS A 275 -2.53 -17.19 26.37
C LYS A 275 -3.89 -16.58 26.07
N GLN A 276 -4.95 -17.31 26.41
CA GLN A 276 -6.31 -16.85 26.21
C GLN A 276 -6.66 -15.70 27.16
N VAL A 277 -7.30 -14.67 26.61
CA VAL A 277 -7.82 -13.52 27.36
C VAL A 277 -9.19 -13.88 27.93
N PHE A 278 -9.25 -14.05 29.26
CA PHE A 278 -10.51 -14.24 29.98
C PHE A 278 -10.96 -12.93 30.63
N SER A 279 -12.21 -12.54 30.39
CA SER A 279 -12.84 -11.40 31.06
C SER A 279 -14.29 -11.68 31.36
N LYS A 280 -14.74 -11.32 32.58
CA LYS A 280 -16.16 -11.37 32.95
C LYS A 280 -17.03 -10.53 32.02
N MET A 281 -16.47 -9.44 31.48
CA MET A 281 -17.18 -8.53 30.57
C MET A 281 -17.40 -9.11 29.17
N LEU A 282 -16.63 -10.14 28.79
CA LEU A 282 -16.76 -10.85 27.52
C LEU A 282 -17.59 -12.13 27.67
N LYS A 283 -18.04 -12.48 28.88
CA LYS A 283 -18.80 -13.71 29.11
C LYS A 283 -20.11 -13.68 28.30
N GLY A 284 -20.31 -14.69 27.45
CA GLY A 284 -21.47 -14.80 26.57
C GLY A 284 -21.45 -13.85 25.37
N ARG A 285 -20.34 -13.17 25.10
CA ARG A 285 -20.18 -12.29 23.94
C ARG A 285 -19.11 -12.85 23.00
N THR A 286 -19.40 -12.86 21.71
CA THR A 286 -18.45 -13.28 20.68
C THR A 286 -17.65 -12.07 20.20
N VAL A 287 -16.33 -12.09 20.40
CA VAL A 287 -15.43 -11.09 19.81
C VAL A 287 -15.38 -11.33 18.31
N ILE A 288 -15.60 -10.27 17.53
CA ILE A 288 -15.63 -10.34 16.05
C ILE A 288 -14.42 -9.65 15.41
N GLY A 289 -13.60 -8.97 16.20
CA GLY A 289 -12.36 -8.42 15.70
C GLY A 289 -11.42 -7.88 16.77
N VAL A 290 -10.15 -7.76 16.37
CA VAL A 290 -9.03 -7.33 17.21
C VAL A 290 -8.14 -6.31 16.50
N ALA A 291 -7.55 -5.38 17.27
CA ALA A 291 -6.53 -4.44 16.81
C ALA A 291 -5.51 -4.19 17.93
N ALA A 292 -4.28 -3.84 17.56
CA ALA A 292 -3.19 -3.62 18.49
C ALA A 292 -2.50 -2.28 18.20
N GLY A 293 -2.34 -1.46 19.24
CA GLY A 293 -1.46 -0.30 19.26
C GLY A 293 -0.20 -0.60 20.08
N ARG A 294 0.83 0.24 20.03
CA ARG A 294 2.09 -0.02 20.75
C ARG A 294 1.90 -0.33 22.23
N PHE A 295 0.94 0.32 22.88
CA PHE A 295 0.73 0.24 24.34
C PHE A 295 -0.63 -0.31 24.74
N HIS A 296 -1.47 -0.72 23.79
CA HIS A 296 -2.84 -1.13 24.07
C HIS A 296 -3.39 -2.13 23.06
N THR A 297 -4.43 -2.85 23.49
CA THR A 297 -5.19 -3.78 22.67
C THR A 297 -6.64 -3.35 22.62
N VAL A 298 -7.26 -3.53 21.46
CA VAL A 298 -8.66 -3.23 21.19
C VAL A 298 -9.35 -4.51 20.74
N LEU A 299 -10.45 -4.86 21.39
CA LEU A 299 -11.35 -5.95 21.00
C LEU A 299 -12.72 -5.36 20.74
N TRP A 300 -13.50 -5.93 19.82
CA TRP A 300 -14.88 -5.51 19.66
C TRP A 300 -15.81 -6.68 19.38
N THR A 301 -17.05 -6.48 19.80
CA THR A 301 -18.23 -7.28 19.45
C THR A 301 -19.15 -6.38 18.63
N ARG A 302 -20.30 -6.89 18.16
CA ARG A 302 -21.29 -6.02 17.49
C ARG A 302 -21.83 -4.91 18.41
N GLU A 303 -21.80 -5.09 19.73
CA GLU A 303 -22.48 -4.22 20.69
C GLU A 303 -21.55 -3.27 21.47
N ALA A 304 -20.24 -3.57 21.47
CA ALA A 304 -19.30 -2.88 22.33
C ALA A 304 -17.87 -2.95 21.82
N VAL A 305 -17.11 -1.92 22.15
CA VAL A 305 -15.65 -1.88 22.02
C VAL A 305 -15.03 -2.02 23.41
N TYR A 306 -13.96 -2.80 23.48
CA TYR A 306 -13.17 -3.02 24.68
C TYR A 306 -11.73 -2.62 24.44
N THR A 307 -11.15 -1.95 25.43
CA THR A 307 -9.77 -1.47 25.37
C THR A 307 -9.04 -1.80 26.67
N MET A 308 -7.76 -2.14 26.55
CA MET A 308 -6.87 -2.47 27.67
C MET A 308 -5.43 -2.04 27.35
N GLY A 309 -4.60 -1.82 28.36
CA GLY A 309 -3.24 -1.29 28.19
C GLY A 309 -3.01 0.04 28.90
N LEU A 310 -1.98 0.78 28.49
CA LEU A 310 -1.69 2.14 28.98
C LEU A 310 -2.77 3.13 28.53
N ASN A 311 -3.32 3.91 29.45
CA ASN A 311 -4.25 4.99 29.15
C ASN A 311 -3.51 6.33 29.03
N GLY A 312 -2.96 6.61 27.84
CA GLY A 312 -2.44 7.92 27.48
C GLY A 312 -3.45 8.78 26.71
N GLY A 313 -4.74 8.43 26.74
CA GLY A 313 -5.83 9.13 26.05
C GLY A 313 -6.46 8.40 24.87
N GLN A 314 -5.90 7.25 24.47
CA GLN A 314 -6.29 6.48 23.28
C GLN A 314 -7.30 5.35 23.55
N LEU A 315 -7.62 5.08 24.81
CA LEU A 315 -8.50 3.97 25.21
C LEU A 315 -9.99 4.31 25.20
N GLY A 316 -10.34 5.60 25.17
CA GLY A 316 -11.74 6.06 25.30
C GLY A 316 -12.23 6.17 26.75
N TYR A 317 -11.33 6.23 27.73
CA TYR A 317 -11.61 6.50 29.13
C TYR A 317 -11.03 7.84 29.56
N LEU A 318 -11.66 8.47 30.55
CA LEU A 318 -11.03 9.54 31.31
C LEU A 318 -9.89 8.98 32.16
N LEU A 319 -8.97 9.85 32.59
CA LEU A 319 -7.97 9.51 33.60
C LEU A 319 -8.67 9.05 34.89
N ASP A 320 -8.16 7.99 35.49
CA ASP A 320 -8.66 7.53 36.78
C ASP A 320 -8.30 8.57 37.86
N PRO A 321 -9.27 9.04 38.67
CA PRO A 321 -8.99 9.96 39.77
C PRO A 321 -7.97 9.44 40.78
N ASN A 322 -7.86 8.11 40.92
CA ASN A 322 -6.92 7.46 41.83
C ASN A 322 -5.52 7.32 41.22
N GLY A 323 -5.32 7.79 39.98
CA GLY A 323 -4.03 7.75 39.30
C GLY A 323 -3.71 6.39 38.67
N GLU A 324 -4.68 5.48 38.53
CA GLU A 324 -4.48 4.26 37.73
C GLU A 324 -4.28 4.62 36.25
N LYS A 325 -3.10 4.27 35.75
CA LYS A 325 -2.64 4.62 34.40
C LYS A 325 -2.93 3.53 33.37
N CYS A 326 -3.15 2.30 33.83
CA CYS A 326 -3.30 1.15 32.96
C CYS A 326 -4.61 0.42 33.24
N VAL A 327 -5.20 -0.10 32.18
CA VAL A 327 -6.38 -0.96 32.22
C VAL A 327 -5.91 -2.40 32.04
N THR A 328 -5.98 -3.19 33.11
CA THR A 328 -5.32 -4.52 33.18
C THR A 328 -6.07 -5.67 32.52
N ALA A 329 -7.37 -5.50 32.30
CA ALA A 329 -8.26 -6.45 31.66
C ALA A 329 -9.20 -5.71 30.70
N PRO A 330 -9.79 -6.38 29.68
CA PRO A 330 -10.71 -5.74 28.74
C PRO A 330 -11.81 -4.96 29.45
N ARG A 331 -11.75 -3.63 29.38
CA ARG A 331 -12.75 -2.69 29.89
C ARG A 331 -13.62 -2.24 28.73
N GLN A 332 -14.89 -1.96 28.98
CA GLN A 332 -15.84 -1.52 27.95
C GLN A 332 -15.83 0.00 27.78
N VAL A 333 -15.72 0.49 26.54
CA VAL A 333 -15.78 1.92 26.21
C VAL A 333 -17.23 2.41 26.26
N SER A 334 -17.63 2.98 27.40
CA SER A 334 -19.01 3.41 27.67
C SER A 334 -19.53 4.44 26.68
N ALA A 335 -18.68 5.36 26.20
CA ALA A 335 -19.04 6.37 25.20
C ALA A 335 -19.55 5.79 23.86
N LEU A 336 -19.24 4.53 23.57
CA LEU A 336 -19.65 3.82 22.37
C LEU A 336 -20.73 2.77 22.64
N HIS A 337 -21.22 2.65 23.88
CA HIS A 337 -22.23 1.67 24.24
C HIS A 337 -23.60 2.31 24.43
N HIS A 338 -24.39 2.27 23.37
CA HIS A 338 -25.77 2.75 23.35
C HIS A 338 -26.57 1.96 22.31
N LYS A 339 -27.90 1.88 22.50
CA LYS A 339 -28.79 0.99 21.73
C LYS A 339 -28.72 1.16 20.21
N ASP A 340 -28.35 2.35 19.74
CA ASP A 340 -28.34 2.68 18.31
C ASP A 340 -26.99 2.48 17.61
N VAL A 341 -25.97 2.03 18.33
CA VAL A 341 -24.62 1.81 17.80
C VAL A 341 -24.31 0.33 17.71
N THR A 342 -24.07 -0.10 16.47
CA THR A 342 -23.57 -1.44 16.13
C THR A 342 -22.19 -1.29 15.55
N ILE A 343 -21.20 -1.96 16.12
CA ILE A 343 -19.79 -1.83 15.74
C ILE A 343 -19.51 -2.73 14.55
N ALA A 344 -18.91 -2.16 13.50
CA ALA A 344 -18.44 -2.90 12.34
C ALA A 344 -16.96 -3.30 12.52
N MET A 345 -16.10 -2.34 12.88
CA MET A 345 -14.65 -2.57 12.99
C MET A 345 -13.96 -1.50 13.83
N ALA A 346 -12.74 -1.80 14.28
CA ALA A 346 -11.85 -0.83 14.87
C ALA A 346 -10.41 -0.98 14.37
N ALA A 347 -9.62 0.08 14.47
CA ALA A 347 -8.19 0.08 14.21
C ALA A 347 -7.46 0.87 15.31
N ALA A 348 -6.20 0.52 15.57
CA ALA A 348 -5.39 1.13 16.60
C ALA A 348 -4.03 1.57 16.05
N SER A 349 -3.52 2.68 16.55
CA SER A 349 -2.15 3.17 16.34
C SER A 349 -1.44 3.35 17.69
N ASP A 350 -0.26 3.98 17.71
CA ASP A 350 0.47 4.24 18.95
C ASP A 350 -0.35 5.09 19.94
N GLY A 351 -1.07 6.11 19.46
CA GLY A 351 -1.77 7.09 20.29
C GLY A 351 -3.23 7.36 19.92
N ALA A 352 -3.86 6.51 19.12
CA ALA A 352 -5.27 6.66 18.77
C ALA A 352 -5.96 5.30 18.54
N THR A 353 -7.27 5.28 18.73
CA THR A 353 -8.15 4.18 18.32
C THR A 353 -9.28 4.74 17.47
N VAL A 354 -9.54 4.14 16.31
CA VAL A 354 -10.67 4.49 15.43
C VAL A 354 -11.69 3.38 15.47
N VAL A 355 -12.97 3.74 15.57
CA VAL A 355 -14.09 2.80 15.59
C VAL A 355 -15.08 3.19 14.51
N VAL A 356 -15.51 2.22 13.72
CA VAL A 356 -16.51 2.40 12.66
C VAL A 356 -17.74 1.59 12.99
N THR A 357 -18.91 2.21 12.87
CA THR A 357 -20.21 1.55 13.07
C THR A 357 -20.76 1.02 11.75
N GLU A 358 -21.70 0.07 11.81
CA GLU A 358 -22.41 -0.45 10.63
C GLU A 358 -23.21 0.64 9.90
N LYS A 359 -23.61 1.70 10.60
CA LYS A 359 -24.26 2.89 10.02
C LYS A 359 -23.27 3.84 9.31
N GLY A 360 -21.97 3.52 9.30
CA GLY A 360 -20.94 4.33 8.69
C GLY A 360 -20.53 5.56 9.52
N ASP A 361 -20.75 5.54 10.83
CA ASP A 361 -20.21 6.56 11.71
C ASP A 361 -18.76 6.23 12.10
N VAL A 362 -17.88 7.22 12.05
CA VAL A 362 -16.46 7.06 12.36
C VAL A 362 -16.14 7.84 13.63
N TYR A 363 -15.71 7.12 14.67
CA TYR A 363 -15.32 7.65 15.97
C TYR A 363 -13.81 7.58 16.16
N LEU A 364 -13.26 8.60 16.80
CA LEU A 364 -11.86 8.69 17.19
C LEU A 364 -11.76 8.76 18.72
N LEU A 365 -11.03 7.81 19.29
CA LEU A 365 -10.59 7.79 20.69
C LEU A 365 -9.15 8.32 20.74
N ALA A 366 -8.99 9.54 21.23
CA ALA A 366 -7.71 10.21 21.43
C ALA A 366 -7.89 11.35 22.43
N ASP A 367 -6.81 11.77 23.09
CA ASP A 367 -6.83 12.89 24.06
C ASP A 367 -7.91 12.73 25.16
N TYR A 368 -8.15 11.49 25.61
CA TYR A 368 -9.19 11.11 26.59
C TYR A 368 -10.62 11.43 26.15
N GLN A 369 -10.84 11.61 24.84
CA GLN A 369 -12.13 11.96 24.27
C GLN A 369 -12.56 10.93 23.23
N CYS A 370 -13.86 10.69 23.16
CA CYS A 370 -14.52 9.94 22.09
C CYS A 370 -15.23 10.92 21.17
N LYS A 371 -14.63 11.22 20.00
CA LYS A 371 -15.15 12.19 19.03
C LYS A 371 -15.74 11.49 17.82
N LYS A 372 -16.99 11.79 17.47
CA LYS A 372 -17.56 11.40 16.17
C LYS A 372 -17.00 12.32 15.08
N MET A 373 -16.19 11.77 14.19
CA MET A 373 -15.45 12.51 13.15
C MET A 373 -16.20 12.57 11.82
N ALA A 374 -16.95 11.53 11.49
CA ALA A 374 -17.73 11.44 10.26
C ALA A 374 -19.01 10.63 10.51
N SER A 375 -19.99 10.80 9.63
CA SER A 375 -21.25 10.08 9.65
C SER A 375 -21.62 9.61 8.25
N ARG A 376 -22.43 8.55 8.17
CA ARG A 376 -23.01 8.03 6.92
C ARG A 376 -21.97 7.67 5.84
N GLN A 377 -20.79 7.23 6.27
CA GLN A 377 -19.79 6.61 5.39
C GLN A 377 -20.15 5.12 5.25
N LEU A 378 -21.16 4.84 4.43
CA LEU A 378 -21.73 3.50 4.32
C LEU A 378 -20.74 2.52 3.67
N ASN A 379 -20.90 1.24 4.02
CA ASN A 379 -20.18 0.11 3.42
C ASN A 379 -18.65 0.23 3.53
N ILE A 380 -18.14 0.78 4.64
CA ILE A 380 -16.70 0.73 4.93
C ILE A 380 -16.30 -0.75 5.14
N LYS A 381 -15.36 -1.23 4.33
CA LYS A 381 -14.80 -2.59 4.43
C LYS A 381 -13.47 -2.65 5.17
N LYS A 382 -12.71 -1.54 5.23
CA LYS A 382 -11.42 -1.48 5.93
C LYS A 382 -11.17 -0.10 6.50
N VAL A 383 -10.68 -0.04 7.73
CA VAL A 383 -10.22 1.21 8.38
C VAL A 383 -8.81 1.03 8.92
N LEU A 384 -7.98 2.05 8.78
CA LEU A 384 -6.60 2.10 9.25
C LEU A 384 -6.36 3.42 9.96
N VAL A 385 -5.52 3.40 11.00
CA VAL A 385 -5.10 4.61 11.71
C VAL A 385 -3.60 4.58 11.96
N SER A 386 -2.98 5.75 11.91
CA SER A 386 -1.56 5.96 12.20
C SER A 386 -1.38 7.25 13.01
N GLY A 387 -0.30 7.31 13.78
CA GLY A 387 0.03 8.45 14.64
C GLY A 387 -0.81 8.55 15.92
N GLY A 388 -1.06 9.78 16.38
CA GLY A 388 -1.66 10.08 17.67
C GLY A 388 -0.64 10.57 18.69
N SER A 389 -1.15 11.21 19.74
CA SER A 389 -0.34 11.68 20.87
C SER A 389 -0.79 10.96 22.11
N LEU A 390 0.18 10.55 22.93
CA LEU A 390 -0.08 10.04 24.27
C LEU A 390 0.27 11.13 25.26
N ASP A 391 -0.49 11.23 26.34
CA ASP A 391 -0.17 12.11 27.45
C ASP A 391 1.13 11.67 28.13
N HIS A 392 2.21 12.42 27.88
CA HIS A 392 3.54 12.07 28.37
C HIS A 392 3.64 12.05 29.90
N ARG A 393 2.74 12.75 30.60
CA ARG A 393 2.73 12.80 32.08
C ARG A 393 2.33 11.48 32.71
N VAL A 394 1.65 10.62 31.94
CA VAL A 394 1.28 9.28 32.39
C VAL A 394 2.53 8.44 32.61
N ASP A 395 3.49 8.49 31.69
CA ASP A 395 4.77 7.78 31.84
C ASP A 395 5.92 8.61 31.23
N PRO A 396 6.52 9.53 31.99
CA PRO A 396 7.54 10.44 31.48
C PRO A 396 8.89 9.76 31.20
N GLN A 397 9.07 8.49 31.58
CA GLN A 397 10.29 7.73 31.27
C GLN A 397 10.26 7.17 29.84
N ILE A 398 9.07 6.82 29.36
CA ILE A 398 8.87 6.13 28.08
C ILE A 398 8.21 7.06 27.04
N LEU A 399 7.44 8.05 27.49
CA LEU A 399 6.74 9.02 26.66
C LEU A 399 7.43 10.38 26.74
N ASN A 400 7.69 10.97 25.57
CA ASN A 400 8.34 12.26 25.47
C ASN A 400 7.30 13.38 25.29
N ASP A 401 7.54 14.53 25.91
CA ASP A 401 6.75 15.73 25.61
C ASP A 401 6.90 16.13 24.14
N GLY A 402 5.80 16.51 23.50
CA GLY A 402 5.74 16.75 22.06
C GLY A 402 6.00 15.52 21.17
N GLY A 403 6.11 14.30 21.72
CA GLY A 403 6.42 13.07 20.99
C GLY A 403 5.29 12.50 20.12
N GLY A 404 4.15 13.18 20.02
CA GLY A 404 3.00 12.74 19.25
C GLY A 404 3.17 12.91 17.73
N GLU A 405 2.53 12.02 16.97
CA GLU A 405 2.50 12.08 15.50
C GLU A 405 1.11 12.55 15.03
N LYS A 406 1.04 13.13 13.83
CA LYS A 406 -0.25 13.51 13.24
C LYS A 406 -1.13 12.27 13.07
N VAL A 407 -2.35 12.32 13.59
CA VAL A 407 -3.36 11.27 13.36
C VAL A 407 -3.70 11.25 11.87
N VAL A 408 -3.56 10.10 11.23
CA VAL A 408 -4.01 9.82 9.87
C VAL A 408 -4.97 8.65 9.91
N ILE A 409 -6.15 8.81 9.32
CA ILE A 409 -7.17 7.77 9.24
C ILE A 409 -7.46 7.53 7.76
N LEU A 410 -7.43 6.27 7.33
CA LEU A 410 -7.93 5.84 6.03
C LEU A 410 -9.11 4.92 6.21
N ALA A 411 -10.18 5.12 5.44
CA ALA A 411 -11.28 4.18 5.32
C ALA A 411 -11.51 3.85 3.86
N LEU A 412 -11.63 2.57 3.53
CA LEU A 412 -11.94 2.06 2.20
C LEU A 412 -13.33 1.45 2.24
N ASP A 413 -14.17 1.82 1.28
CA ASP A 413 -15.49 1.21 1.10
C ASP A 413 -15.53 0.09 0.05
N GLU A 414 -16.64 -0.61 0.00
CA GLU A 414 -16.89 -1.71 -0.95
C GLU A 414 -16.87 -1.26 -2.42
N ALA A 415 -17.21 0.01 -2.70
CA ALA A 415 -17.16 0.59 -4.04
C ALA A 415 -15.74 0.97 -4.48
N GLY A 416 -14.73 0.81 -3.61
CA GLY A 416 -13.33 1.13 -3.90
C GLY A 416 -12.96 2.61 -3.68
N ARG A 417 -13.80 3.39 -3.00
CA ARG A 417 -13.50 4.77 -2.62
C ARG A 417 -12.70 4.79 -1.33
N VAL A 418 -11.65 5.60 -1.30
CA VAL A 418 -10.84 5.82 -0.09
C VAL A 418 -11.20 7.17 0.50
N PHE A 419 -11.57 7.19 1.77
CA PHE A 419 -11.70 8.40 2.58
C PHE A 419 -10.46 8.57 3.42
N CYS A 420 -10.00 9.81 3.57
CA CYS A 420 -8.84 10.12 4.39
C CYS A 420 -9.14 11.29 5.32
N TRP A 421 -8.74 11.16 6.59
CA TRP A 421 -8.72 12.25 7.55
C TRP A 421 -7.33 12.40 8.13
N ARG A 422 -6.91 13.65 8.39
CA ARG A 422 -5.61 13.96 9.00
C ARG A 422 -5.74 15.06 10.04
N SER A 423 -4.96 14.98 11.11
CA SER A 423 -4.88 16.06 12.09
C SER A 423 -4.26 17.34 11.49
N SER A 424 -4.91 18.47 11.76
CA SER A 424 -4.47 19.83 11.46
C SER A 424 -4.80 20.70 12.68
N GLY A 425 -3.76 21.04 13.44
CA GLY A 425 -3.90 21.61 14.79
C GLY A 425 -4.56 20.61 15.74
N SER A 426 -5.54 21.07 16.54
CA SER A 426 -6.32 20.27 17.50
C SER A 426 -7.51 19.51 16.87
N SER A 427 -7.70 19.62 15.55
CA SER A 427 -8.83 19.01 14.85
C SER A 427 -8.38 17.99 13.81
N VAL A 428 -9.16 16.94 13.60
CA VAL A 428 -8.97 16.00 12.50
C VAL A 428 -9.91 16.38 11.36
N ARG A 429 -9.37 16.58 10.16
CA ARG A 429 -10.12 17.08 9.00
C ARG A 429 -10.05 16.12 7.84
N GLN A 430 -11.13 16.04 7.07
CA GLN A 430 -11.19 15.24 5.87
C GLN A 430 -10.25 15.83 4.79
N CYS A 431 -9.41 14.99 4.20
CA CYS A 431 -8.52 15.33 3.12
C CYS A 431 -9.22 15.19 1.76
N ARG A 432 -8.70 15.87 0.74
CA ARG A 432 -9.15 15.68 -0.64
C ARG A 432 -8.09 14.96 -1.47
N TRP A 433 -8.57 14.11 -2.36
CA TRP A 433 -7.74 13.47 -3.36
C TRP A 433 -7.60 14.36 -4.59
N ALA A 434 -6.38 14.50 -5.08
CA ALA A 434 -6.11 15.07 -6.39
C ALA A 434 -5.81 13.91 -7.35
N TYR A 435 -6.84 13.48 -8.06
CA TYR A 435 -6.77 12.45 -9.07
C TYR A 435 -6.55 13.09 -10.44
N ALA A 436 -5.57 12.59 -11.21
CA ALA A 436 -5.55 12.86 -12.66
C ALA A 436 -6.60 12.01 -13.39
N ARG A 437 -6.82 10.76 -12.94
CA ARG A 437 -7.94 9.89 -13.30
C ARG A 437 -8.57 9.29 -12.04
N GLN A 438 -9.87 9.08 -12.05
CA GLN A 438 -10.53 8.36 -10.95
C GLN A 438 -10.05 6.91 -10.93
N VAL A 439 -9.61 6.44 -9.76
CA VAL A 439 -9.11 5.08 -9.55
C VAL A 439 -9.88 4.46 -8.38
N PHE A 440 -10.35 3.23 -8.55
CA PHE A 440 -11.05 2.46 -7.53
C PHE A 440 -10.11 1.44 -6.90
N MET A 441 -10.05 1.44 -5.57
CA MET A 441 -9.08 0.64 -4.81
C MET A 441 -9.69 -0.68 -4.35
N SER A 442 -8.94 -1.77 -4.48
CA SER A 442 -9.28 -3.07 -3.92
C SER A 442 -8.82 -3.20 -2.47
N ASP A 443 -7.65 -2.64 -2.13
CA ASP A 443 -7.12 -2.62 -0.76
C ASP A 443 -6.23 -1.40 -0.47
N ILE A 444 -6.04 -1.11 0.82
CA ILE A 444 -5.22 -0.01 1.36
C ILE A 444 -4.26 -0.48 2.45
N ALA A 445 -3.12 0.19 2.58
CA ALA A 445 -2.20 0.06 3.70
C ALA A 445 -1.68 1.44 4.15
N LEU A 446 -1.40 1.57 5.45
CA LEU A 446 -0.97 2.80 6.08
C LEU A 446 0.18 2.52 7.03
N SER A 447 1.24 3.32 6.93
CA SER A 447 2.32 3.36 7.91
C SER A 447 2.45 4.77 8.50
N LYS A 448 3.48 5.01 9.32
CA LYS A 448 3.78 6.35 9.86
C LYS A 448 4.02 7.38 8.75
N ASN A 449 4.70 6.96 7.68
CA ASN A 449 5.22 7.87 6.66
C ASN A 449 4.70 7.60 5.26
N SER A 450 3.99 6.50 5.03
CA SER A 450 3.55 6.10 3.70
C SER A 450 2.12 5.58 3.70
N MET A 451 1.48 5.75 2.55
CA MET A 451 0.16 5.22 2.22
C MET A 451 0.32 4.42 0.94
N MET A 452 -0.21 3.21 0.92
CA MET A 452 -0.20 2.35 -0.25
C MET A 452 -1.62 1.95 -0.61
N PHE A 453 -1.89 1.82 -1.90
CA PHE A 453 -3.18 1.41 -2.44
C PHE A 453 -2.95 0.39 -3.54
N VAL A 454 -3.90 -0.53 -3.68
CA VAL A 454 -3.93 -1.45 -4.82
C VAL A 454 -5.30 -1.37 -5.49
N THR A 455 -5.35 -1.54 -6.81
CA THR A 455 -6.59 -1.56 -7.59
C THR A 455 -7.06 -2.98 -7.85
N GLN A 456 -8.28 -3.13 -8.37
CA GLN A 456 -8.78 -4.43 -8.82
C GLN A 456 -7.95 -4.98 -10.00
N ASP A 457 -7.36 -4.09 -10.80
CA ASP A 457 -6.49 -4.42 -11.92
C ASP A 457 -5.06 -4.76 -11.51
N GLY A 458 -4.79 -4.84 -10.20
CA GLY A 458 -3.48 -5.17 -9.62
C GLY A 458 -2.44 -4.07 -9.72
N GLU A 459 -2.84 -2.82 -9.97
CA GLU A 459 -1.93 -1.68 -9.96
C GLU A 459 -1.64 -1.26 -8.51
N GLY A 460 -0.36 -1.00 -8.19
CA GLY A 460 0.06 -0.43 -6.91
C GLY A 460 0.26 1.08 -6.99
N PHE A 461 -0.23 1.81 -5.99
CA PHE A 461 -0.03 3.25 -5.84
C PHE A 461 0.55 3.58 -4.46
N SER A 462 1.43 4.59 -4.39
CA SER A 462 1.85 5.23 -3.16
C SER A 462 1.23 6.63 -3.05
N GLY A 463 0.81 7.00 -1.84
CA GLY A 463 0.22 8.30 -1.56
C GLY A 463 1.25 9.28 -1.03
N MET A 464 1.25 10.50 -1.56
CA MET A 464 2.07 11.61 -1.03
C MET A 464 1.21 12.81 -0.66
N TRP A 465 1.61 13.48 0.41
CA TRP A 465 0.98 14.72 0.87
C TRP A 465 1.43 15.89 0.01
N ALA A 466 0.51 16.54 -0.70
CA ALA A 466 0.79 17.65 -1.63
C ALA A 466 0.71 19.04 -0.98
N GLY A 467 0.70 19.11 0.36
CA GLY A 467 0.62 20.36 1.12
C GLY A 467 -0.80 20.78 1.52
N GLU A 468 -0.89 21.97 2.14
CA GLU A 468 -2.12 22.59 2.64
C GLU A 468 -2.53 23.78 1.73
N TYR A 469 -3.64 23.67 1.01
CA TYR A 469 -4.16 24.73 0.16
C TYR A 469 -5.20 25.59 0.92
N LYS A 470 -5.12 26.91 0.76
CA LYS A 470 -6.20 27.84 1.13
C LYS A 470 -7.10 28.03 -0.09
N LYS A 471 -8.40 27.73 0.03
CA LYS A 471 -9.38 28.06 -1.00
C LYS A 471 -9.60 29.58 -1.00
N TYR A 472 -9.37 30.26 -2.13
CA TYR A 472 -9.69 31.68 -2.27
C TYR A 472 -11.22 31.83 -2.18
N GLY A 473 -11.71 32.54 -1.17
CA GLY A 473 -13.16 32.84 -1.00
C GLY A 473 -13.85 32.25 0.24
N GLU A 474 -13.24 31.31 0.97
CA GLU A 474 -13.81 30.80 2.24
C GLU A 474 -12.96 31.24 3.45
N LYS A 475 -13.50 32.14 4.28
CA LYS A 475 -12.95 32.43 5.62
C LYS A 475 -13.24 31.25 6.56
N LYS A 476 -12.47 30.15 6.43
CA LYS A 476 -12.01 29.22 7.49
C LYS A 476 -11.61 27.86 6.89
N GLY A 477 -10.31 27.62 6.74
CA GLY A 477 -9.74 26.27 6.66
C GLY A 477 -8.66 26.10 5.60
N LYS A 478 -7.51 25.58 6.03
CA LYS A 478 -6.53 24.98 5.12
C LYS A 478 -6.97 23.54 4.82
N MET A 479 -6.90 23.12 3.56
CA MET A 479 -7.27 21.77 3.11
C MET A 479 -6.03 21.00 2.66
N THR A 480 -5.86 19.78 3.15
CA THR A 480 -4.75 18.91 2.75
C THR A 480 -5.11 18.11 1.51
N VAL A 481 -4.21 18.08 0.54
CA VAL A 481 -4.38 17.35 -0.73
C VAL A 481 -3.45 16.13 -0.78
N ILE A 482 -3.95 15.02 -1.31
CA ILE A 482 -3.21 13.76 -1.50
C ILE A 482 -3.06 13.48 -2.99
N LEU A 483 -1.82 13.19 -3.41
CA LEU A 483 -1.49 12.77 -4.76
C LEU A 483 -1.14 11.27 -4.78
N PRO A 484 -1.90 10.43 -5.50
CA PRO A 484 -1.48 9.07 -5.79
C PRO A 484 -0.39 9.10 -6.86
N ARG A 485 0.71 8.38 -6.62
CA ARG A 485 1.72 8.05 -7.63
C ARG A 485 1.75 6.55 -7.82
N ARG A 486 1.91 6.09 -9.06
CA ARG A 486 2.11 4.67 -9.31
C ARG A 486 3.38 4.23 -8.60
N ALA A 487 3.30 3.17 -7.81
CA ALA A 487 4.46 2.61 -7.15
C ALA A 487 5.39 2.06 -8.25
N GLY A 488 6.62 2.55 -8.33
CA GLY A 488 7.64 1.93 -9.16
C GLY A 488 8.00 0.59 -8.52
N CYS A 489 7.89 -0.50 -9.28
CA CYS A 489 8.42 -1.79 -8.88
C CYS A 489 9.94 -1.82 -9.02
#